data_AF-A0A2H0LHW0-F1
#
_entry.id   AF-A0A2H0LHW0-F1
#
_cell.length_a   1.000
_cell.length_b   1.000
_cell.length_c   1.000
_cell.angle_alpha   90.00
_cell.angle_beta   90.00
_cell.angle_gamma   90.00
#
_symmetry.space_group_name_H-M   'P 1'
#
loop_
_entity.id
_entity.type
_entity.pdbx_description
1 polymer ?
#
loop_
_entity_poly.entity_id
_entity_poly.type
_entity_poly.pdbx_seq_one_letter_code
_entity_poly.pdbx_strand_id
1 'polypeptide(L)'
;MVGARMRMGRGAGGGGRGCWFLVATCVWLGSAVPVAAHSEESAISLRSYTPITVDGTLNDWVRRLESSNWTAQLEIKKGKVYEWIRAVPTYLNTTMARVESGTIKNAEDFSAVVYTLWDDTYLYIAAVVTDNEVVTQQQGENIWQDDGLELWIDCRHDAVTNTLFQEDEYQLGFSPASQYRQEPVGWVWRNPNSEPTRKALRVASAAKPGGYVIEASVPWKALTGCQPTYGGMIGFNLSMVDKDEDQLWTHITWSGQLHSNPSQFGHLFFVDAPVDLFPSDVFEVPATGSSLEEILGSPK
;
A
#
# COMPACT_ATOMS: atom_id res chain seq x y z
N MET A 1 -74.80 13.90 -3.17
CA MET A 1 -75.51 13.31 -2.00
C MET A 1 -74.41 12.80 -1.08
N VAL A 2 -74.19 13.25 0.15
CA VAL A 2 -75.06 13.82 1.18
C VAL A 2 -74.30 14.99 1.82
N GLY A 3 -74.97 16.13 1.98
CA GLY A 3 -74.45 17.28 2.72
C GLY A 3 -75.08 17.40 4.10
N ALA A 4 -74.38 18.02 5.05
CA ALA A 4 -74.96 18.62 6.24
C ALA A 4 -73.95 19.64 6.80
N ARG A 5 -74.18 20.93 6.53
CA ARG A 5 -74.82 21.93 7.40
C ARG A 5 -73.81 22.70 8.27
N MET A 6 -73.49 23.88 7.75
CA MET A 6 -72.99 25.05 8.46
C MET A 6 -73.93 25.42 9.63
N ARG A 7 -73.37 25.67 10.81
CA ARG A 7 -74.04 26.42 11.88
C ARG A 7 -73.09 27.53 12.33
N MET A 8 -73.42 28.77 11.97
CA MET A 8 -72.74 29.96 12.49
C MET A 8 -73.14 30.17 13.95
N GLY A 9 -72.14 30.30 14.83
CA GLY A 9 -72.28 30.88 16.16
C GLY A 9 -71.35 32.09 16.26
N ARG A 10 -71.91 33.27 16.53
CA ARG A 10 -71.16 34.49 16.86
C ARG A 10 -70.68 34.40 18.32
N GLY A 11 -69.43 34.76 18.57
CA GLY A 11 -68.86 34.94 19.91
C GLY A 11 -67.55 35.72 19.83
N ALA A 12 -67.40 36.72 20.68
CA ALA A 12 -66.51 37.87 20.57
C ALA A 12 -65.00 37.60 20.79
N GLY A 13 -64.18 38.46 20.19
CA GLY A 13 -63.08 39.15 20.87
C GLY A 13 -61.70 38.48 20.88
N GLY A 14 -60.68 39.24 20.46
CA GLY A 14 -59.28 38.99 20.85
C GLY A 14 -58.33 38.85 19.67
N GLY A 15 -57.47 39.86 19.49
CA GLY A 15 -56.49 39.93 18.41
C GLY A 15 -55.45 38.80 18.46
N GLY A 16 -54.97 38.42 17.27
CA GLY A 16 -53.89 37.46 17.10
C GLY A 16 -53.33 37.58 15.69
N ARG A 17 -52.02 37.79 15.62
CA ARG A 17 -51.24 38.19 14.46
C ARG A 17 -51.30 37.14 13.35
N GLY A 18 -51.26 37.60 12.10
CA GLY A 18 -51.11 36.74 10.94
C GLY A 18 -49.78 35.98 11.00
N CYS A 19 -49.86 34.66 10.85
CA CYS A 19 -48.73 33.81 10.50
C CYS A 19 -49.15 32.99 9.28
N TRP A 20 -48.48 33.25 8.15
CA TRP A 20 -48.54 32.43 6.96
C TRP A 20 -47.98 31.04 7.29
N PHE A 21 -48.81 30.01 7.21
CA PHE A 21 -48.32 28.62 7.24
C PHE A 21 -47.75 28.28 5.85
N LEU A 22 -46.42 28.35 5.73
CA LEU A 22 -45.69 27.66 4.68
C LEU A 22 -45.69 26.16 5.02
N VAL A 23 -46.45 25.38 4.25
CA VAL A 23 -46.36 23.92 4.26
C VAL A 23 -45.09 23.57 3.50
N ALA A 24 -43.98 23.37 4.22
CA ALA A 24 -42.79 22.76 3.67
C ALA A 24 -42.98 21.23 3.68
N THR A 25 -43.36 20.67 2.53
CA THR A 25 -43.21 19.24 2.26
C THR A 25 -41.72 18.94 2.15
N CYS A 26 -41.10 18.53 3.26
CA CYS A 26 -39.80 17.87 3.22
C CYS A 26 -39.96 16.51 2.54
N VAL A 27 -39.61 16.46 1.25
CA VAL A 27 -39.26 15.21 0.58
C VAL A 27 -37.99 14.72 1.26
N TRP A 28 -38.10 13.62 2.01
CA TRP A 28 -36.96 12.91 2.55
C TRP A 28 -36.24 12.24 1.37
N LEU A 29 -35.36 12.97 0.70
CA LEU A 29 -34.33 12.38 -0.14
C LEU A 29 -33.38 11.68 0.83
N GLY A 30 -33.57 10.38 0.98
CA GLY A 30 -32.59 9.54 1.66
C GLY A 30 -31.29 9.66 0.89
N SER A 31 -30.35 10.43 1.44
CA SER A 31 -28.94 10.33 1.07
C SER A 31 -28.47 8.98 1.58
N ALA A 32 -28.67 7.92 0.80
CA ALA A 32 -27.80 6.77 0.90
C ALA A 32 -26.42 7.27 0.49
N VAL A 33 -25.60 7.67 1.45
CA VAL A 33 -24.16 7.73 1.24
C VAL A 33 -23.78 6.28 0.95
N PRO A 34 -23.34 5.93 -0.28
CA PRO A 34 -22.82 4.59 -0.50
C PRO A 34 -21.65 4.44 0.48
N VAL A 35 -21.65 3.35 1.25
CA VAL A 35 -20.52 2.97 2.09
C VAL A 35 -19.29 3.01 1.21
N ALA A 36 -18.33 3.90 1.50
CA ALA A 36 -17.03 3.82 0.89
C ALA A 36 -16.40 2.53 1.46
N ALA A 37 -16.57 1.46 0.70
CA ALA A 37 -15.77 0.27 0.84
C ALA A 37 -14.42 0.57 0.18
N HIS A 38 -13.34 0.22 0.87
CA HIS A 38 -11.97 0.73 0.71
C HIS A 38 -11.72 2.11 1.34
N SER A 39 -10.49 2.30 1.79
CA SER A 39 -9.98 3.56 2.33
C SER A 39 -9.52 4.49 1.19
N GLU A 40 -9.10 5.71 1.51
CA GLU A 40 -8.63 6.68 0.49
C GLU A 40 -7.13 6.52 0.15
N GLU A 41 -6.37 5.74 0.93
CA GLU A 41 -4.93 5.59 0.70
C GLU A 41 -4.65 4.95 -0.66
N SER A 42 -3.66 5.49 -1.37
CA SER A 42 -3.36 5.09 -2.75
C SER A 42 -1.86 4.87 -2.95
N ALA A 43 -1.51 3.75 -3.56
CA ALA A 43 -0.18 3.39 -4.02
C ALA A 43 -0.17 3.26 -5.55
N ILE A 44 1.01 3.40 -6.15
CA ILE A 44 1.19 3.34 -7.61
C ILE A 44 2.23 2.27 -7.92
N SER A 45 1.83 1.30 -8.74
CA SER A 45 2.73 0.34 -9.36
C SER A 45 2.99 0.76 -10.80
N LEU A 46 4.26 1.07 -11.09
CA LEU A 46 4.68 1.46 -12.44
C LEU A 46 4.99 0.22 -13.28
N ARG A 47 4.63 0.26 -14.57
CA ARG A 47 4.93 -0.84 -15.48
C ARG A 47 6.44 -0.93 -15.73
N SER A 48 7.02 -2.12 -15.57
CA SER A 48 8.42 -2.38 -15.90
C SER A 48 8.54 -2.98 -17.32
N TYR A 49 9.40 -2.38 -18.14
CA TYR A 49 9.75 -2.91 -19.47
C TYR A 49 11.10 -3.61 -19.52
N THR A 50 11.87 -3.50 -18.45
CA THR A 50 13.11 -4.26 -18.26
C THR A 50 12.88 -5.36 -17.23
N PRO A 51 13.47 -6.55 -17.43
CA PRO A 51 13.34 -7.65 -16.48
C PRO A 51 13.72 -7.22 -15.05
N ILE A 52 12.98 -7.71 -14.07
CA ILE A 52 13.34 -7.63 -12.65
C ILE A 52 13.83 -9.01 -12.20
N THR A 53 15.00 -9.05 -11.57
CA THR A 53 15.65 -10.21 -11.00
C THR A 53 15.54 -10.11 -9.48
N VAL A 54 14.77 -11.02 -8.88
CA VAL A 54 14.62 -11.08 -7.43
C VAL A 54 15.89 -11.66 -6.81
N ASP A 55 16.81 -10.78 -6.39
CA ASP A 55 18.12 -11.12 -5.80
C ASP A 55 18.48 -10.31 -4.54
N GLY A 56 17.63 -9.37 -4.14
CA GLY A 56 17.76 -8.57 -2.93
C GLY A 56 18.66 -7.34 -3.08
N THR A 57 19.24 -7.09 -4.26
CA THR A 57 20.19 -5.98 -4.48
C THR A 57 19.53 -4.70 -4.99
N LEU A 58 18.32 -4.80 -5.55
CA LEU A 58 17.56 -3.68 -6.13
C LEU A 58 18.26 -2.92 -7.27
N ASN A 59 19.34 -3.46 -7.85
CA ASN A 59 20.11 -2.76 -8.89
C ASN A 59 19.28 -2.42 -10.14
N ASP A 60 18.36 -3.30 -10.49
CA ASP A 60 17.41 -3.19 -11.60
C ASP A 60 16.14 -2.39 -11.25
N TRP A 61 15.99 -1.97 -10.00
CA TRP A 61 15.03 -0.94 -9.57
C TRP A 61 15.59 0.46 -9.74
N VAL A 62 16.92 0.62 -9.88
CA VAL A 62 17.54 1.93 -10.03
C VAL A 62 17.71 2.35 -11.49
N ARG A 63 17.38 3.61 -11.75
CA ARG A 63 17.75 4.33 -12.96
C ARG A 63 18.99 5.15 -12.68
N ARG A 64 19.89 5.18 -13.65
CA ARG A 64 21.13 5.95 -13.62
C ARG A 64 21.14 6.91 -14.80
N LEU A 65 21.23 8.19 -14.51
CA LEU A 65 21.43 9.23 -15.51
C LEU A 65 22.87 9.72 -15.44
N GLU A 66 23.65 9.38 -16.45
CA GLU A 66 24.98 9.96 -16.66
C GLU A 66 24.90 11.07 -17.70
N SER A 67 25.39 12.25 -17.35
CA SER A 67 25.48 13.37 -18.29
C SER A 67 26.58 13.13 -19.35
N SER A 68 26.27 12.32 -20.36
CA SER A 68 27.24 11.99 -21.42
C SER A 68 27.18 12.92 -22.63
N ASN A 69 26.07 13.62 -22.92
CA ASN A 69 25.98 14.83 -23.77
C ASN A 69 24.55 15.40 -23.79
N TRP A 70 24.43 16.73 -23.76
CA TRP A 70 23.24 17.57 -23.59
C TRP A 70 21.94 17.24 -24.36
N THR A 71 20.80 17.59 -23.73
CA THR A 71 19.67 18.34 -24.33
C THR A 71 18.95 19.24 -23.29
N ALA A 72 19.32 20.52 -23.29
CA ALA A 72 18.53 21.75 -23.11
C ALA A 72 17.49 22.01 -21.97
N GLN A 73 17.21 21.13 -21.00
CA GLN A 73 16.24 21.48 -19.93
C GLN A 73 16.65 21.21 -18.48
N LEU A 74 17.71 20.45 -18.21
CA LEU A 74 18.29 20.35 -16.87
C LEU A 74 19.74 20.84 -16.87
N GLU A 75 20.07 21.78 -15.99
CA GLU A 75 21.44 22.20 -15.70
C GLU A 75 22.21 21.11 -14.92
N ILE A 76 22.38 19.93 -15.52
CA ILE A 76 23.21 18.89 -14.94
C ILE A 76 24.67 19.16 -15.32
N LYS A 77 25.52 19.35 -14.31
CA LYS A 77 26.97 19.45 -14.50
C LYS A 77 27.50 18.18 -15.16
N LYS A 78 28.27 18.34 -16.24
CA LYS A 78 28.97 17.25 -16.92
C LYS A 78 29.75 16.38 -15.92
N GLY A 79 29.55 15.07 -15.98
CA GLY A 79 30.21 14.10 -15.08
C GLY A 79 29.46 13.84 -13.77
N LYS A 80 28.32 14.50 -13.51
CA LYS A 80 27.43 14.14 -12.41
C LYS A 80 26.54 12.97 -12.81
N VAL A 81 26.45 11.99 -11.92
CA VAL A 81 25.55 10.83 -11.99
C VAL A 81 24.39 11.09 -11.03
N TYR A 82 23.17 10.83 -11.49
CA TYR A 82 21.97 10.82 -10.65
C TYR A 82 21.38 9.42 -10.68
N GLU A 83 21.04 8.90 -9.51
CA GLU A 83 20.41 7.60 -9.34
C GLU A 83 19.12 7.75 -8.54
N TRP A 84 18.09 7.00 -8.93
CA TRP A 84 16.83 6.96 -8.19
C TRP A 84 16.10 5.63 -8.45
N ILE A 85 15.27 5.22 -7.50
CA ILE A 85 14.38 4.06 -7.66
C ILE A 85 13.26 4.42 -8.64
N ARG A 86 13.04 3.59 -9.67
CA ARG A 86 12.05 3.81 -10.74
C ARG A 86 10.62 3.41 -10.36
N ALA A 87 10.25 3.63 -9.10
CA ALA A 87 8.94 3.31 -8.56
C ALA A 87 8.48 4.43 -7.62
N VAL A 88 7.18 4.51 -7.35
CA VAL A 88 6.63 5.48 -6.40
C VAL A 88 6.75 4.91 -4.99
N PRO A 89 7.35 5.64 -4.02
CA PRO A 89 7.50 5.15 -2.66
C PRO A 89 6.16 5.15 -1.91
N THR A 90 5.94 4.09 -1.12
CA THR A 90 4.92 4.01 -0.08
C THR A 90 5.63 3.94 1.27
N TYR A 91 5.41 4.95 2.12
CA TYR A 91 6.10 5.08 3.40
C TYR A 91 5.29 4.42 4.52
N LEU A 92 5.94 3.53 5.28
CA LEU A 92 5.43 2.96 6.52
C LEU A 92 6.31 3.43 7.66
N ASN A 93 5.82 4.39 8.44
CA ASN A 93 6.49 4.91 9.62
C ASN A 93 5.43 5.42 10.61
N THR A 94 5.84 5.86 11.81
CA THR A 94 4.92 6.32 12.87
C THR A 94 4.03 7.51 12.51
N THR A 95 4.33 8.25 11.44
CA THR A 95 3.53 9.40 10.99
C THR A 95 2.56 9.03 9.87
N MET A 96 2.94 8.08 9.01
CA MET A 96 2.17 7.70 7.82
C MET A 96 1.38 6.40 7.99
N ALA A 97 1.82 5.51 8.88
CA ALA A 97 1.18 4.26 9.18
C ALA A 97 0.44 4.33 10.52
N ARG A 98 -0.51 3.41 10.69
CA ARG A 98 -1.22 3.21 11.94
C ARG A 98 -0.55 2.09 12.74
N VAL A 99 -0.30 2.34 14.02
CA VAL A 99 0.12 1.31 14.97
C VAL A 99 -1.10 0.54 15.46
N GLU A 100 -1.14 -0.76 15.21
CA GLU A 100 -2.21 -1.65 15.66
C GLU A 100 -1.89 -2.35 16.97
N SER A 101 -0.61 -2.67 17.18
CA SER A 101 -0.08 -3.28 18.38
C SER A 101 1.35 -2.83 18.61
N GLY A 102 1.79 -2.87 19.88
CA GLY A 102 3.15 -2.50 20.26
C GLY A 102 3.41 -0.99 20.21
N THR A 103 4.69 -0.63 20.09
CA THR A 103 5.16 0.76 20.10
C THR A 103 6.43 0.88 19.27
N ILE A 104 6.49 1.90 18.42
CA ILE A 104 7.73 2.32 17.73
C ILE A 104 8.27 3.55 18.45
N LYS A 105 9.52 3.51 18.87
CA LYS A 105 10.17 4.58 19.65
C LYS A 105 10.49 5.79 18.78
N ASN A 106 11.01 5.58 17.57
CA ASN A 106 11.38 6.61 16.59
C ASN A 106 11.60 6.00 15.18
N ALA A 107 12.01 6.79 14.20
CA ALA A 107 12.18 6.32 12.82
C ALA A 107 13.41 5.41 12.64
N GLU A 108 14.38 5.50 13.54
CA GLU A 108 15.56 4.64 13.61
C GLU A 108 15.27 3.29 14.28
N ASP A 109 14.23 3.21 15.12
CA ASP A 109 13.70 1.99 15.73
C ASP A 109 13.04 1.14 14.63
N PHE A 110 12.02 1.69 13.95
CA PHE A 110 11.38 0.97 12.85
C PHE A 110 10.73 1.89 11.82
N SER A 111 11.12 1.73 10.55
CA SER A 111 10.44 2.33 9.40
C SER A 111 10.74 1.60 8.10
N ALA A 112 9.86 1.74 7.10
CA ALA A 112 10.09 1.17 5.78
C ALA A 112 9.65 2.10 4.65
N VAL A 113 10.33 1.95 3.52
CA VAL A 113 9.88 2.46 2.22
C VAL A 113 9.64 1.26 1.32
N VAL A 114 8.39 1.11 0.90
CA VAL A 114 7.95 0.01 0.03
C VAL A 114 7.71 0.56 -1.37
N TYR A 115 8.12 -0.21 -2.36
CA TYR A 115 7.97 0.08 -3.77
C TYR A 115 7.26 -1.08 -4.45
N THR A 116 6.47 -0.76 -5.47
CA THR A 116 5.86 -1.77 -6.33
C THR A 116 6.13 -1.46 -7.80
N LEU A 117 6.32 -2.53 -8.57
CA LEU A 117 6.33 -2.51 -10.02
C LEU A 117 5.43 -3.63 -10.53
N TRP A 118 5.00 -3.55 -11.78
CA TRP A 118 4.27 -4.63 -12.40
C TRP A 118 4.69 -4.83 -13.85
N ASP A 119 4.52 -6.03 -14.36
CA ASP A 119 4.51 -6.31 -15.79
C ASP A 119 3.37 -7.29 -16.10
N ASP A 120 3.34 -7.81 -17.33
CA ASP A 120 2.29 -8.74 -17.78
C ASP A 120 2.33 -10.10 -17.04
N THR A 121 3.40 -10.39 -16.30
CA THR A 121 3.65 -11.69 -15.66
C THR A 121 3.67 -11.61 -14.14
N TYR A 122 4.19 -10.54 -13.54
CA TYR A 122 4.43 -10.42 -12.11
C TYR A 122 3.98 -9.08 -11.52
N LEU A 123 3.54 -9.14 -10.27
CA LEU A 123 3.67 -8.04 -9.31
C LEU A 123 5.04 -8.15 -8.64
N TYR A 124 5.77 -7.04 -8.58
CA TYR A 124 7.04 -6.94 -7.88
C TYR A 124 6.88 -6.04 -6.66
N ILE A 125 7.53 -6.43 -5.56
CA ILE A 125 7.60 -5.65 -4.33
C ILE A 125 9.06 -5.53 -3.91
N ALA A 126 9.47 -4.33 -3.53
CA ALA A 126 10.73 -4.09 -2.84
C ALA A 126 10.46 -3.29 -1.57
N ALA A 127 11.09 -3.64 -0.46
CA ALA A 127 11.03 -2.89 0.78
C ALA A 127 12.44 -2.62 1.29
N VAL A 128 12.73 -1.35 1.57
CA VAL A 128 13.93 -0.93 2.28
C VAL A 128 13.51 -0.62 3.71
N VAL A 129 13.95 -1.44 4.65
CA VAL A 129 13.54 -1.40 6.05
C VAL A 129 14.69 -0.89 6.92
N THR A 130 14.38 0.05 7.79
CA THR A 130 15.22 0.50 8.89
C THR A 130 14.72 -0.14 10.17
N ASP A 131 15.63 -0.82 10.85
CA ASP A 131 15.34 -1.67 12.00
C ASP A 131 16.64 -1.85 12.81
N ASN A 132 16.57 -1.68 14.14
CA ASN A 132 17.70 -1.86 15.03
C ASN A 132 18.03 -3.33 15.32
N GLU A 133 17.05 -4.24 15.28
CA GLU A 133 17.21 -5.66 15.61
C GLU A 133 16.40 -6.57 14.68
N VAL A 134 17.09 -7.27 13.78
CA VAL A 134 16.42 -8.18 12.82
C VAL A 134 16.31 -9.61 13.37
N VAL A 135 15.17 -9.94 13.97
CA VAL A 135 14.79 -11.23 14.54
C VAL A 135 13.93 -12.05 13.57
N THR A 136 14.43 -13.23 13.16
CA THR A 136 13.77 -14.14 12.19
C THR A 136 13.88 -15.62 12.57
N GLN A 137 13.59 -15.93 13.83
CA GLN A 137 13.63 -17.27 14.43
C GLN A 137 12.59 -18.25 13.85
N GLN A 138 11.45 -17.74 13.39
CA GLN A 138 10.33 -18.52 12.89
C GLN A 138 10.47 -18.88 11.40
N GLN A 139 9.69 -19.89 11.00
CA GLN A 139 9.67 -20.43 9.65
C GLN A 139 8.23 -20.78 9.21
N GLY A 140 8.06 -20.91 7.90
CA GLY A 140 6.80 -21.36 7.31
C GLY A 140 5.63 -20.44 7.69
N GLU A 141 4.54 -21.03 8.16
CA GLU A 141 3.34 -20.27 8.53
C GLU A 141 3.53 -19.38 9.77
N ASN A 142 4.62 -19.53 10.53
CA ASN A 142 4.84 -18.82 11.79
C ASN A 142 5.67 -17.55 11.64
N ILE A 143 6.11 -17.20 10.42
CA ILE A 143 6.95 -16.01 10.20
C ILE A 143 6.25 -14.69 10.57
N TRP A 144 4.93 -14.69 10.78
CA TRP A 144 4.18 -13.50 11.24
C TRP A 144 4.54 -13.04 12.66
N GLN A 145 5.27 -13.85 13.43
CA GLN A 145 5.66 -13.50 14.81
C GLN A 145 6.97 -12.68 14.89
N ASP A 146 7.66 -12.55 13.76
CA ASP A 146 9.02 -12.05 13.62
C ASP A 146 9.08 -10.97 12.55
N ASP A 147 10.24 -10.34 12.35
CA ASP A 147 10.38 -9.26 11.38
C ASP A 147 10.00 -9.68 9.98
N GLY A 148 9.16 -8.84 9.36
CA GLY A 148 8.69 -9.09 8.02
C GLY A 148 7.72 -8.06 7.48
N LEU A 149 7.61 -8.09 6.17
CA LEU A 149 6.60 -7.37 5.40
C LEU A 149 5.41 -8.29 5.13
N GLU A 150 4.21 -7.75 5.29
CA GLU A 150 2.97 -8.39 4.90
C GLU A 150 2.27 -7.55 3.82
N LEU A 151 1.94 -8.19 2.71
CA LEU A 151 1.18 -7.64 1.61
C LEU A 151 -0.23 -8.24 1.65
N TRP A 152 -1.23 -7.37 1.64
CA TRP A 152 -2.63 -7.75 1.61
C TRP A 152 -3.23 -7.31 0.28
N ILE A 153 -3.91 -8.24 -0.38
CA ILE A 153 -4.52 -8.00 -1.69
C ILE A 153 -5.97 -8.44 -1.65
N ASP A 154 -6.84 -7.58 -2.17
CA ASP A 154 -8.16 -7.94 -2.69
C ASP A 154 -8.10 -7.75 -4.21
N CYS A 155 -8.01 -8.86 -4.95
CA CYS A 155 -7.79 -8.82 -6.39
C CYS A 155 -8.99 -8.26 -7.17
N ARG A 156 -10.23 -8.42 -6.68
CA ARG A 156 -11.42 -7.92 -7.37
C ARG A 156 -11.80 -6.51 -6.94
N HIS A 157 -11.25 -6.03 -5.83
CA HIS A 157 -11.52 -4.70 -5.28
C HIS A 157 -13.03 -4.48 -5.09
N ASP A 158 -13.69 -5.49 -4.51
CA ASP A 158 -15.13 -5.52 -4.29
C ASP A 158 -15.52 -5.79 -2.83
N ALA A 159 -14.53 -5.87 -1.93
CA ALA A 159 -14.76 -6.12 -0.52
C ALA A 159 -15.49 -4.97 0.17
N VAL A 160 -16.74 -5.21 0.61
CA VAL A 160 -17.57 -4.22 1.33
C VAL A 160 -17.64 -4.45 2.84
N THR A 161 -17.11 -5.57 3.33
CA THR A 161 -17.04 -5.93 4.75
C THR A 161 -15.73 -6.62 5.07
N ASN A 162 -15.48 -6.90 6.35
CA ASN A 162 -14.38 -7.76 6.76
C ASN A 162 -14.65 -9.23 6.38
N THR A 163 -14.34 -9.55 5.14
CA THR A 163 -14.24 -10.92 4.64
C THR A 163 -12.83 -11.42 4.89
N LEU A 164 -12.73 -12.69 5.29
CA LEU A 164 -11.47 -13.40 5.37
C LEU A 164 -11.60 -14.63 4.50
N PHE A 165 -10.53 -14.99 3.79
CA PHE A 165 -10.47 -16.20 2.97
C PHE A 165 -11.41 -16.23 1.76
N GLN A 166 -11.67 -15.08 1.10
CA GLN A 166 -12.19 -15.15 -0.27
C GLN A 166 -11.13 -15.70 -1.24
N GLU A 167 -11.58 -16.24 -2.36
CA GLU A 167 -10.69 -16.91 -3.34
C GLU A 167 -9.72 -15.94 -4.04
N ASP A 168 -10.03 -14.66 -4.03
CA ASP A 168 -9.28 -13.58 -4.67
C ASP A 168 -8.63 -12.61 -3.64
N GLU A 169 -8.77 -12.92 -2.35
CA GLU A 169 -8.09 -12.23 -1.26
C GLU A 169 -6.84 -13.00 -0.84
N TYR A 170 -5.76 -12.29 -0.53
CA TYR A 170 -4.47 -12.89 -0.15
C TYR A 170 -3.79 -12.09 0.96
N GLN A 171 -3.16 -12.80 1.89
CA GLN A 171 -2.11 -12.27 2.77
C GLN A 171 -0.79 -12.94 2.38
N LEU A 172 0.19 -12.17 1.94
CA LEU A 172 1.51 -12.65 1.56
C LEU A 172 2.54 -12.09 2.54
N GLY A 173 3.30 -12.97 3.19
CA GLY A 173 4.36 -12.57 4.11
C GLY A 173 5.73 -12.79 3.52
N PHE A 174 6.63 -11.87 3.80
CA PHE A 174 8.02 -11.92 3.40
C PHE A 174 8.88 -11.61 4.62
N SER A 175 9.67 -12.56 5.08
CA SER A 175 10.59 -12.38 6.21
C SER A 175 12.03 -12.54 5.72
N PRO A 176 12.94 -11.61 6.04
CA PRO A 176 14.27 -11.57 5.47
C PRO A 176 15.13 -12.75 5.95
N ALA A 177 16.29 -12.93 5.34
CA ALA A 177 17.37 -13.68 5.95
C ALA A 177 18.03 -12.85 7.06
N SER A 178 18.48 -13.50 8.12
CA SER A 178 19.30 -12.89 9.17
C SER A 178 20.19 -13.94 9.85
N GLN A 179 20.79 -13.59 10.98
CA GLN A 179 21.61 -14.52 11.77
C GLN A 179 20.85 -15.76 12.26
N TYR A 180 19.53 -15.64 12.49
CA TYR A 180 18.70 -16.75 12.96
C TYR A 180 18.32 -17.71 11.81
N ARG A 181 18.19 -17.19 10.58
CA ARG A 181 17.80 -17.95 9.39
C ARG A 181 18.49 -17.39 8.14
N GLN A 182 19.28 -18.23 7.48
CA GLN A 182 20.14 -17.82 6.36
C GLN A 182 19.41 -17.54 5.03
N GLU A 183 18.17 -18.01 4.88
CA GLU A 183 17.39 -17.87 3.65
C GLU A 183 16.12 -17.07 3.93
N PRO A 184 15.73 -16.10 3.07
CA PRO A 184 14.44 -15.43 3.21
C PRO A 184 13.28 -16.41 3.01
N VAL A 185 12.14 -16.11 3.63
CA VAL A 185 10.95 -16.96 3.56
C VAL A 185 9.77 -16.14 3.07
N GLY A 186 9.07 -16.69 2.08
CA GLY A 186 7.79 -16.20 1.62
C GLY A 186 6.69 -17.17 2.04
N TRP A 187 5.57 -16.64 2.53
CA TRP A 187 4.40 -17.44 2.90
C TRP A 187 3.10 -16.80 2.42
N VAL A 188 2.05 -17.60 2.27
CA VAL A 188 0.73 -17.13 1.85
C VAL A 188 -0.33 -17.67 2.80
N TRP A 189 -1.03 -16.76 3.47
CA TRP A 189 -2.19 -17.03 4.31
C TRP A 189 -3.45 -16.43 3.69
N ARG A 190 -4.58 -16.61 4.39
CA ARG A 190 -5.86 -15.91 4.14
C ARG A 190 -6.42 -16.06 2.72
N ASN A 191 -6.02 -17.10 2.00
CA ASN A 191 -6.66 -17.57 0.78
C ASN A 191 -7.03 -19.06 0.95
N PRO A 192 -8.23 -19.51 0.52
CA PRO A 192 -8.67 -20.90 0.68
C PRO A 192 -7.84 -21.90 -0.14
N ASN A 193 -7.08 -21.43 -1.14
CA ASN A 193 -6.18 -22.24 -1.96
C ASN A 193 -4.82 -21.52 -2.16
N SER A 194 -4.09 -21.31 -1.08
CA SER A 194 -2.83 -20.53 -1.08
C SER A 194 -1.61 -21.28 -1.66
N GLU A 195 -1.68 -22.61 -1.79
CA GLU A 195 -0.55 -23.46 -2.18
C GLU A 195 0.07 -23.11 -3.55
N PRO A 196 -0.71 -22.85 -4.63
CA PRO A 196 -0.14 -22.45 -5.91
C PRO A 196 0.63 -21.13 -5.83
N THR A 197 0.09 -20.13 -5.14
CA THR A 197 0.72 -18.82 -4.91
C THR A 197 2.01 -18.98 -4.13
N ARG A 198 1.98 -19.75 -3.04
CA ARG A 198 3.13 -20.03 -2.16
C ARG A 198 4.30 -20.69 -2.91
N LYS A 199 4.02 -21.60 -3.85
CA LYS A 199 5.05 -22.24 -4.68
C LYS A 199 5.57 -21.34 -5.80
N ALA A 200 4.74 -20.39 -6.25
CA ALA A 200 5.01 -19.57 -7.42
C ALA A 200 5.75 -18.27 -7.07
N LEU A 201 5.52 -17.71 -5.88
CA LEU A 201 6.22 -16.52 -5.41
C LEU A 201 7.73 -16.76 -5.28
N ARG A 202 8.50 -15.68 -5.39
CA ARG A 202 9.93 -15.65 -5.11
C ARG A 202 10.20 -14.51 -4.14
N VAL A 203 11.16 -14.74 -3.25
CA VAL A 203 11.63 -13.75 -2.29
C VAL A 203 13.15 -13.82 -2.23
N ALA A 204 13.78 -12.66 -2.17
CA ALA A 204 15.18 -12.46 -1.85
C ALA A 204 15.28 -11.35 -0.79
N SER A 205 16.42 -11.29 -0.12
CA SER A 205 16.69 -10.26 0.87
C SER A 205 18.17 -9.99 0.97
N ALA A 206 18.52 -8.78 1.37
CA ALA A 206 19.89 -8.41 1.70
C ALA A 206 19.92 -7.66 3.03
N ALA A 207 20.97 -7.87 3.83
CA ALA A 207 21.23 -7.01 4.97
C ALA A 207 21.75 -5.65 4.51
N LYS A 208 21.37 -4.58 5.20
CA LYS A 208 21.96 -3.25 5.06
C LYS A 208 22.37 -2.72 6.44
N PRO A 209 23.23 -1.69 6.52
CA PRO A 209 23.43 -0.99 7.78
C PRO A 209 22.09 -0.51 8.36
N GLY A 210 21.81 -0.88 9.61
CA GLY A 210 20.58 -0.52 10.32
C GLY A 210 19.30 -1.05 9.69
N GLY A 211 19.31 -2.28 9.14
CA GLY A 211 18.09 -2.99 8.74
C GLY A 211 18.31 -3.96 7.59
N TYR A 212 17.33 -4.05 6.69
CA TYR A 212 17.34 -5.04 5.61
C TYR A 212 16.55 -4.57 4.38
N VAL A 213 16.73 -5.32 3.30
CA VAL A 213 15.95 -5.24 2.07
C VAL A 213 15.16 -6.53 1.90
N ILE A 214 13.90 -6.42 1.50
CA ILE A 214 13.11 -7.50 0.94
C ILE A 214 12.86 -7.19 -0.53
N GLU A 215 12.98 -8.20 -1.38
CA GLU A 215 12.56 -8.14 -2.78
C GLU A 215 11.73 -9.39 -3.10
N ALA A 216 10.61 -9.22 -3.77
CA ALA A 216 9.72 -10.32 -4.10
C ALA A 216 9.06 -10.14 -5.47
N SER A 217 8.74 -11.28 -6.09
CA SER A 217 7.89 -11.35 -7.28
C SER A 217 6.76 -12.33 -7.06
N VAL A 218 5.54 -11.93 -7.40
CA VAL A 218 4.35 -12.78 -7.31
C VAL A 218 3.72 -12.87 -8.70
N PRO A 219 3.67 -14.07 -9.31
CA PRO A 219 3.08 -14.21 -10.65
C PRO A 219 1.58 -13.93 -10.62
N TRP A 220 1.08 -13.09 -11.54
CA TRP A 220 -0.35 -12.81 -11.66
C TRP A 220 -1.20 -14.07 -11.86
N LYS A 221 -0.68 -15.02 -12.63
CA LYS A 221 -1.32 -16.33 -12.85
C LYS A 221 -1.55 -17.15 -11.58
N ALA A 222 -0.87 -16.80 -10.48
CA ALA A 222 -1.00 -17.47 -9.19
C ALA A 222 -1.87 -16.68 -8.21
N LEU A 223 -2.38 -15.51 -8.60
CA LEU A 223 -3.32 -14.68 -7.87
C LEU A 223 -4.68 -14.74 -8.57
N THR A 224 -5.54 -15.65 -8.14
CA THR A 224 -6.89 -15.80 -8.69
C THR A 224 -7.65 -14.48 -8.58
N GLY A 225 -8.33 -14.07 -9.65
CA GLY A 225 -9.09 -12.83 -9.70
C GLY A 225 -8.26 -11.60 -10.09
N CYS A 226 -6.94 -11.60 -9.87
CA CYS A 226 -6.10 -10.46 -10.23
C CYS A 226 -5.92 -10.39 -11.75
N GLN A 227 -6.37 -9.28 -12.35
CA GLN A 227 -6.19 -8.97 -13.76
C GLN A 227 -5.59 -7.57 -13.89
N PRO A 228 -4.26 -7.44 -13.75
CA PRO A 228 -3.60 -6.15 -13.88
C PRO A 228 -3.87 -5.60 -15.28
N THR A 229 -4.44 -4.41 -15.33
CA THR A 229 -4.70 -3.70 -16.57
C THR A 229 -4.24 -2.28 -16.39
N TYR A 230 -3.69 -1.70 -17.45
CA TYR A 230 -3.34 -0.28 -17.46
C TYR A 230 -4.55 0.58 -17.04
N GLY A 231 -4.33 1.46 -16.06
CA GLY A 231 -5.37 2.32 -15.49
C GLY A 231 -6.34 1.59 -14.54
N GLY A 232 -6.19 0.28 -14.36
CA GLY A 232 -6.92 -0.51 -13.38
C GLY A 232 -6.29 -0.43 -11.98
N MET A 233 -6.95 -1.09 -11.03
CA MET A 233 -6.50 -1.17 -9.65
C MET A 233 -6.94 -2.47 -8.97
N ILE A 234 -6.29 -2.80 -7.87
CA ILE A 234 -6.70 -3.83 -6.89
C ILE A 234 -6.76 -3.23 -5.49
N GLY A 235 -7.44 -3.90 -4.58
CA GLY A 235 -7.41 -3.58 -3.15
C GLY A 235 -6.04 -3.96 -2.61
N PHE A 236 -5.42 -3.04 -1.88
CA PHE A 236 -4.03 -3.16 -1.47
C PHE A 236 -3.81 -2.62 -0.06
N ASN A 237 -3.10 -3.38 0.75
CA ASN A 237 -2.59 -2.90 2.01
C ASN A 237 -1.20 -3.47 2.29
N LEU A 238 -0.46 -2.76 3.12
CA LEU A 238 0.83 -3.18 3.63
C LEU A 238 0.75 -3.18 5.14
N SER A 239 1.22 -4.24 5.77
CA SER A 239 1.56 -4.20 7.19
C SER A 239 2.95 -4.73 7.41
N MET A 240 3.48 -4.43 8.58
CA MET A 240 4.78 -4.94 8.97
C MET A 240 4.78 -5.33 10.44
N VAL A 241 5.56 -6.38 10.70
CA VAL A 241 5.88 -6.86 12.03
C VAL A 241 7.30 -6.41 12.34
N ASP A 242 7.47 -5.86 13.52
CA ASP A 242 8.73 -5.43 14.11
C ASP A 242 8.94 -6.19 15.43
N LYS A 243 10.04 -6.93 15.56
CA LYS A 243 10.32 -7.83 16.68
C LYS A 243 11.74 -7.63 17.21
N ASP A 244 11.86 -6.86 18.29
CA ASP A 244 13.08 -6.84 19.10
C ASP A 244 13.20 -8.08 20.02
N GLU A 245 14.41 -8.42 20.48
CA GLU A 245 14.61 -9.51 21.47
C GLU A 245 13.95 -9.19 22.82
N ASP A 246 13.94 -7.92 23.23
CA ASP A 246 13.46 -7.46 24.53
C ASP A 246 12.03 -6.88 24.52
N GLN A 247 11.42 -6.73 23.33
CA GLN A 247 10.08 -6.19 23.16
C GLN A 247 9.05 -7.26 22.73
N LEU A 248 7.77 -7.00 23.05
CA LEU A 248 6.67 -7.64 22.34
C LEU A 248 6.59 -7.05 20.93
N TRP A 249 6.23 -7.89 19.95
CA TRP A 249 6.12 -7.48 18.55
C TRP A 249 5.23 -6.24 18.37
N THR A 250 5.69 -5.33 17.52
CA THR A 250 4.95 -4.18 17.02
C THR A 250 4.34 -4.53 15.68
N HIS A 251 3.15 -4.01 15.43
CA HIS A 251 2.46 -4.18 14.14
C HIS A 251 1.92 -2.86 13.65
N ILE A 252 2.29 -2.51 12.42
CA ILE A 252 1.79 -1.30 11.76
C ILE A 252 1.10 -1.65 10.45
N THR A 253 0.08 -0.88 10.09
CA THR A 253 -0.62 -0.98 8.81
C THR A 253 -0.58 0.35 8.07
N TRP A 254 -0.38 0.31 6.76
CA TRP A 254 -0.38 1.48 5.89
C TRP A 254 -1.78 2.09 5.75
N SER A 255 -2.78 1.23 5.59
CA SER A 255 -4.14 1.64 5.30
C SER A 255 -5.14 1.00 6.26
N GLY A 256 -6.25 1.71 6.48
CA GLY A 256 -7.37 1.22 7.28
C GLY A 256 -7.14 1.25 8.78
N GLN A 257 -8.11 0.71 9.52
CA GLN A 257 -8.04 0.57 10.98
C GLN A 257 -7.56 -0.81 11.41
N LEU A 258 -7.73 -1.81 10.54
CA LEU A 258 -7.37 -3.19 10.71
C LEU A 258 -6.75 -3.72 9.40
N HIS A 259 -5.49 -4.12 9.45
CA HIS A 259 -4.70 -4.61 8.31
C HIS A 259 -5.38 -5.74 7.54
N SER A 260 -6.20 -6.54 8.22
CA SER A 260 -6.81 -7.77 7.69
C SER A 260 -8.24 -7.56 7.20
N ASN A 261 -8.78 -6.34 7.28
CA ASN A 261 -10.11 -6.03 6.79
C ASN A 261 -10.04 -5.51 5.33
N PRO A 262 -10.37 -6.33 4.32
CA PRO A 262 -10.24 -5.94 2.91
C PRO A 262 -11.12 -4.75 2.52
N SER A 263 -12.25 -4.53 3.20
CA SER A 263 -13.07 -3.33 2.98
C SER A 263 -12.42 -2.02 3.45
N GLN A 264 -11.23 -2.09 4.05
CA GLN A 264 -10.44 -0.94 4.49
C GLN A 264 -9.09 -0.86 3.78
N PHE A 265 -8.83 -1.74 2.81
CA PHE A 265 -7.62 -1.65 2.01
C PHE A 265 -7.66 -0.38 1.17
N GLY A 266 -6.50 0.19 0.91
CA GLY A 266 -6.34 1.25 -0.05
C GLY A 266 -6.33 0.70 -1.47
N HIS A 267 -5.83 1.52 -2.39
CA HIS A 267 -5.80 1.22 -3.82
C HIS A 267 -4.37 1.03 -4.29
N LEU A 268 -4.11 -0.01 -5.09
CA LEU A 268 -2.90 -0.08 -5.91
C LEU A 268 -3.25 0.16 -7.37
N PHE A 269 -2.86 1.32 -7.89
CA PHE A 269 -3.09 1.67 -9.29
C PHE A 269 -1.98 1.13 -10.20
N PHE A 270 -2.38 0.54 -11.32
CA PHE A 270 -1.45 0.07 -12.35
C PHE A 270 -1.26 1.16 -13.40
N VAL A 271 -0.11 1.80 -13.37
CA VAL A 271 0.19 2.93 -14.23
C VAL A 271 1.24 2.50 -15.26
N ASP A 272 0.91 2.75 -16.52
CA ASP A 272 1.89 2.75 -17.61
C ASP A 272 2.36 4.19 -17.78
N ALA A 273 3.26 4.59 -16.89
CA ALA A 273 4.10 5.72 -17.15
C ALA A 273 5.33 5.13 -17.82
N PRO A 274 5.59 5.40 -19.10
CA PRO A 274 6.91 5.15 -19.66
C PRO A 274 7.87 6.14 -19.00
N VAL A 275 8.21 5.89 -17.72
CA VAL A 275 9.36 6.48 -17.03
C VAL A 275 10.66 6.08 -17.72
N ASP A 276 10.58 5.17 -18.70
CA ASP A 276 11.59 4.87 -19.69
C ASP A 276 11.76 5.95 -20.77
N LEU A 277 10.86 6.95 -20.83
CA LEU A 277 10.91 8.10 -21.74
C LEU A 277 10.93 9.41 -20.93
N PHE A 278 12.12 9.77 -20.46
CA PHE A 278 12.55 11.12 -19.99
C PHE A 278 12.15 11.62 -18.58
N PRO A 279 13.12 12.21 -17.83
CA PRO A 279 12.90 13.06 -16.68
C PRO A 279 12.79 14.55 -17.06
N SER A 280 11.92 14.92 -18.01
CA SER A 280 11.68 16.34 -18.33
C SER A 280 10.39 16.91 -17.75
N ASP A 281 9.35 16.09 -17.53
CA ASP A 281 8.00 16.66 -17.40
C ASP A 281 7.22 16.29 -16.13
N VAL A 282 7.71 15.39 -15.26
CA VAL A 282 6.83 14.84 -14.21
C VAL A 282 7.24 15.17 -12.78
N PHE A 283 8.52 15.36 -12.45
CA PHE A 283 8.89 15.79 -11.09
C PHE A 283 10.15 16.65 -11.13
N GLU A 284 10.14 17.80 -10.46
CA GLU A 284 11.38 18.40 -9.97
C GLU A 284 12.09 17.32 -9.15
N VAL A 285 13.10 16.66 -9.72
CA VAL A 285 13.94 15.75 -8.97
C VAL A 285 14.61 16.61 -7.90
N PRO A 286 14.31 16.45 -6.60
CA PRO A 286 15.01 17.19 -5.58
C PRO A 286 16.48 16.89 -5.77
N ALA A 287 17.33 17.91 -5.79
CA ALA A 287 18.77 17.77 -6.05
C ALA A 287 19.52 16.88 -5.01
N THR A 288 18.78 16.28 -4.08
CA THR A 288 19.20 15.41 -2.97
C THR A 288 18.81 13.94 -3.17
N GLY A 289 18.48 13.49 -4.40
CA GLY A 289 18.26 12.07 -4.65
C GLY A 289 19.45 11.24 -4.17
N SER A 290 19.23 10.43 -3.14
CA SER A 290 20.26 9.59 -2.53
C SER A 290 20.71 8.50 -3.49
N SER A 291 22.01 8.27 -3.59
CA SER A 291 22.56 7.17 -4.39
C SER A 291 22.10 5.81 -3.87
N LEU A 292 22.20 4.78 -4.70
CA LEU A 292 21.93 3.40 -4.28
C LEU A 292 22.78 3.03 -3.03
N GLU A 293 24.01 3.54 -2.96
CA GLU A 293 24.91 3.42 -1.80
C GLU A 293 24.41 4.17 -0.56
N GLU A 294 23.74 5.31 -0.71
CA GLU A 294 23.13 6.03 0.42
C GLU A 294 21.86 5.33 0.91
N ILE A 295 21.10 4.70 0.02
CA ILE A 295 19.87 3.97 0.34
C ILE A 295 20.19 2.61 1.00
N LEU A 296 21.19 1.89 0.47
CA LEU A 296 21.56 0.55 0.94
C LEU A 296 22.73 0.55 1.94
N GLY A 297 23.41 1.68 2.13
CA GLY A 297 24.67 1.76 2.86
C GLY A 297 25.85 1.15 2.08
N SER A 298 27.04 1.70 2.24
CA SER A 298 28.23 1.17 1.57
C SER A 298 28.56 -0.26 2.04
N PRO A 299 28.81 -1.22 1.13
CA PRO A 299 29.30 -2.53 1.52
C PRO A 299 30.70 -2.39 2.16
N LYS A 300 30.90 -3.02 3.33
CA LYS A 300 32.21 -3.14 3.98
C LYS A 300 32.97 -4.36 3.48
#